data_AF-A0A0C4DI64-F1
#
_entry.id   AF-A0A0C4DI64-F1
#
_cell.length_a   1.000
_cell.length_b   1.000
_cell.length_c   1.000
_cell.angle_alpha   90.00
_cell.angle_beta   90.00
_cell.angle_gamma   90.00
#
_symmetry.space_group_name_H-M   'P 1'
#
loop_
_entity.id
_entity.type
_entity.pdbx_description
1 polymer ?
#
loop_
_entity_poly.entity_id
_entity_poly.type
_entity_poly.pdbx_seq_one_letter_code
_entity_poly.pdbx_strand_id
1 'polypeptide(L)'
;MAPPEAEKPVDHTLNRRPSVSKGENTEISNDAARLMAMGYQPQMRRDISTLQLIGVAFMVTASWLGVLGGFTTGVVVGGSVCLIYGLIIVGVFSTFFAITLGELASAMPTAGGQYYWVSVLAPKKLSRPSAFFTGLCNLAGGVVATAGSSVLLGNMVLACVKLYQPSFEIHAWQNWLIGLAFNWTACSVNMSKKTVARTLSVGMFISIAVVIGLVISIPATSPEHTDAKFIFTSTENICWAFARDNGLPMSHLWSRVHPALNVPIYALILCATLVSILSTLVMASTTAFNR
;
A
#
# COMPACT_ATOMS: atom_id res chain seq x y z
N MET A 1 -1.52 60.60 -24.16
CA MET A 1 -2.96 60.26 -24.12
C MET A 1 -3.11 58.98 -24.91
N ALA A 2 -3.18 57.84 -24.22
CA ALA A 2 -3.24 56.52 -24.84
C ALA A 2 -4.70 56.18 -25.23
N PRO A 3 -4.93 55.46 -26.34
CA PRO A 3 -6.28 55.09 -26.78
C PRO A 3 -6.92 54.04 -25.85
N PRO A 4 -8.27 53.94 -25.81
CA PRO A 4 -8.97 53.02 -24.92
C PRO A 4 -8.79 51.56 -25.37
N GLU A 5 -8.55 50.66 -24.41
CA GLU A 5 -8.49 49.22 -24.64
C GLU A 5 -9.85 48.69 -25.12
N ALA A 6 -9.84 47.99 -26.27
CA ALA A 6 -11.01 47.32 -26.81
C ALA A 6 -11.40 46.13 -25.92
N GLU A 7 -12.66 46.12 -25.48
CA GLU A 7 -13.28 45.04 -24.72
C GLU A 7 -13.23 43.73 -25.54
N LYS A 8 -12.59 42.68 -24.99
CA LYS A 8 -12.53 41.37 -25.65
C LYS A 8 -13.93 40.73 -25.65
N PRO A 9 -14.38 40.13 -26.77
CA PRO A 9 -15.70 39.52 -26.84
C PRO A 9 -15.82 38.35 -25.86
N VAL A 10 -16.95 38.29 -25.15
CA VAL A 10 -17.29 37.20 -24.23
C VAL A 10 -17.53 35.93 -25.05
N ASP A 11 -16.72 34.90 -24.81
CA ASP A 11 -16.84 33.61 -25.47
C ASP A 11 -18.08 32.87 -24.95
N HIS A 12 -19.17 32.90 -25.74
CA HIS A 12 -20.45 32.27 -25.40
C HIS A 12 -20.43 30.72 -25.51
N THR A 13 -19.28 30.10 -25.83
CA THR A 13 -19.17 28.63 -25.91
C THR A 13 -19.19 27.91 -24.56
N LEU A 14 -19.04 28.63 -23.45
CA LEU A 14 -19.07 28.09 -22.08
C LEU A 14 -20.47 27.67 -21.59
N ASN A 15 -21.54 27.89 -22.38
CA ASN A 15 -22.92 27.59 -21.97
C ASN A 15 -23.58 26.42 -22.73
N ARG A 16 -22.81 25.60 -23.46
CA ARG A 16 -23.36 24.35 -24.04
C ARG A 16 -23.57 23.31 -22.95
N ARG A 17 -24.81 23.22 -22.45
CA ARG A 17 -25.28 22.02 -21.74
C ARG A 17 -25.03 20.80 -22.63
N PRO A 18 -24.33 19.75 -22.15
CA PRO A 18 -24.16 18.55 -22.95
C PRO A 18 -25.53 17.93 -23.25
N SER A 19 -25.75 17.59 -24.53
CA SER A 19 -26.96 16.91 -24.97
C SER A 19 -27.04 15.54 -24.32
N VAL A 20 -28.02 15.35 -23.44
CA VAL A 20 -28.33 14.08 -22.78
C VAL A 20 -28.88 13.13 -23.84
N SER A 21 -28.13 12.09 -24.18
CA SER A 21 -28.70 10.93 -24.88
C SER A 21 -29.63 10.19 -23.91
N LYS A 22 -30.92 10.19 -24.22
CA LYS A 22 -31.93 9.43 -23.48
C LYS A 22 -31.59 7.94 -23.55
N GLY A 23 -31.20 7.35 -22.41
CA GLY A 23 -31.04 5.89 -22.32
C GLY A 23 -30.06 5.33 -21.28
N GLU A 24 -29.42 6.14 -20.42
CA GLU A 24 -28.50 5.63 -19.39
C GLU A 24 -28.97 6.00 -17.98
N ASN A 25 -28.88 5.02 -17.10
CA ASN A 25 -29.39 4.96 -15.73
C ASN A 25 -29.28 6.27 -14.93
N THR A 26 -30.32 6.52 -14.15
CA THR A 26 -30.60 7.67 -13.25
C THR A 26 -29.55 7.94 -12.16
N GLU A 27 -28.36 7.33 -12.22
CA GLU A 27 -27.21 7.58 -11.36
C GLU A 27 -26.20 8.60 -11.95
N ILE A 28 -26.48 9.17 -13.13
CA ILE A 28 -25.86 10.43 -13.53
C ILE A 28 -26.60 11.58 -12.79
N SER A 29 -26.09 12.23 -11.75
CA SER A 29 -24.86 12.05 -10.96
C SER A 29 -24.93 12.93 -9.70
N ASN A 30 -25.43 12.40 -8.57
CA ASN A 30 -25.42 13.12 -7.28
C ASN A 30 -24.01 13.64 -6.94
N ASP A 31 -22.97 12.91 -7.33
CA ASP A 31 -21.58 13.33 -7.13
C ASP A 31 -21.12 14.43 -8.08
N ALA A 32 -21.52 14.42 -9.36
CA ALA A 32 -21.19 15.52 -10.26
C ALA A 32 -21.91 16.80 -9.80
N ALA A 33 -23.13 16.70 -9.29
CA ALA A 33 -23.85 17.80 -8.67
C ALA A 33 -23.12 18.29 -7.39
N ARG A 34 -22.64 17.39 -6.52
CA ARG A 34 -21.81 17.74 -5.34
C ARG A 34 -20.49 18.39 -5.73
N LEU A 35 -19.82 17.90 -6.78
CA LEU A 35 -18.59 18.48 -7.31
C LEU A 35 -18.81 19.90 -7.84
N MET A 36 -19.87 20.10 -8.62
CA MET A 36 -20.27 21.41 -9.11
C MET A 36 -20.63 22.35 -7.95
N ALA A 37 -21.29 21.86 -6.90
CA ALA A 37 -21.57 22.63 -5.68
C ALA A 37 -20.30 23.02 -4.90
N MET A 38 -19.23 22.23 -4.99
CA MET A 38 -17.90 22.57 -4.45
C MET A 38 -17.08 23.48 -5.38
N GLY A 39 -17.62 23.90 -6.53
CA GLY A 39 -16.93 24.76 -7.49
C GLY A 39 -15.97 24.03 -8.44
N TYR A 40 -15.99 22.70 -8.48
CA TYR A 40 -15.16 21.90 -9.38
C TYR A 40 -15.95 21.44 -10.61
N GLN A 41 -15.46 21.80 -11.80
CA GLN A 41 -15.98 21.25 -13.06
C GLN A 41 -15.43 19.83 -13.26
N PRO A 42 -16.28 18.80 -13.49
CA PRO A 42 -15.83 17.45 -13.82
C PRO A 42 -15.02 17.44 -15.12
N GLN A 43 -13.69 17.36 -15.03
CA GLN A 43 -12.80 17.37 -16.20
C GLN A 43 -12.65 16.01 -16.91
N MET A 44 -13.01 14.92 -16.23
CA MET A 44 -12.84 13.55 -16.74
C MET A 44 -14.19 12.82 -16.75
N ARG A 45 -14.50 12.13 -17.86
CA ARG A 45 -15.68 11.26 -17.95
C ARG A 45 -15.50 10.04 -17.03
N ARG A 46 -16.59 9.66 -16.36
CA ARG A 46 -16.63 8.52 -15.44
C ARG A 46 -16.98 7.25 -16.21
N ASP A 47 -15.99 6.67 -16.87
CA ASP A 47 -16.18 5.52 -17.77
C ASP A 47 -15.75 4.17 -17.16
N ILE A 48 -15.56 4.10 -15.84
CA ILE A 48 -15.11 2.90 -15.11
C ILE A 48 -16.31 2.29 -14.38
N SER A 49 -16.55 0.99 -14.58
CA SER A 49 -17.66 0.28 -13.92
C SER A 49 -17.36 -0.01 -12.44
N THR A 50 -18.40 -0.26 -11.64
CA THR A 50 -18.25 -0.58 -10.21
C THR A 50 -17.36 -1.80 -9.97
N LEU A 51 -17.52 -2.86 -10.78
CA LEU A 51 -16.65 -4.05 -10.70
C LEU A 51 -15.20 -3.70 -11.00
N GLN A 52 -14.97 -2.82 -11.99
CA GLN A 52 -13.63 -2.35 -12.30
C GLN A 52 -13.03 -1.51 -11.18
N LEU A 53 -13.84 -0.68 -10.54
CA LEU A 53 -13.43 0.10 -9.38
C LEU A 53 -13.06 -0.79 -8.19
N ILE A 54 -13.84 -1.85 -7.93
CA ILE A 54 -13.52 -2.87 -6.92
C ILE A 54 -12.20 -3.56 -7.26
N GLY A 55 -11.99 -3.95 -8.52
CA GLY A 55 -10.74 -4.57 -8.97
C GLY A 55 -9.52 -3.66 -8.78
N VAL A 56 -9.67 -2.37 -9.09
CA VAL A 56 -8.62 -1.36 -8.84
C VAL A 56 -8.33 -1.24 -7.35
N ALA A 57 -9.36 -1.09 -6.50
CA ALA A 57 -9.20 -0.97 -5.06
C ALA A 57 -8.55 -2.22 -4.44
N PHE A 58 -8.96 -3.40 -4.89
CA PHE A 58 -8.40 -4.68 -4.47
C PHE A 58 -6.92 -4.79 -4.82
N MET A 59 -6.56 -4.53 -6.09
CA MET A 59 -5.17 -4.68 -6.53
C MET A 59 -4.22 -3.65 -5.93
N VAL A 60 -4.70 -2.43 -5.65
CA VAL A 60 -3.90 -1.40 -4.96
C VAL A 60 -3.62 -1.80 -3.50
N THR A 61 -4.51 -2.58 -2.87
CA THR A 61 -4.39 -3.01 -1.47
C THR A 61 -3.87 -4.45 -1.31
N ALA A 62 -3.79 -5.23 -2.39
CA ALA A 62 -3.40 -6.63 -2.38
C ALA A 62 -1.94 -6.82 -1.91
N SER A 63 -1.78 -7.08 -0.61
CA SER A 63 -0.47 -7.07 0.07
C SER A 63 0.13 -8.46 0.30
N TRP A 64 -0.61 -9.53 0.00
CA TRP A 64 -0.21 -10.88 0.40
C TRP A 64 1.09 -11.36 -0.29
N LEU A 65 1.43 -10.87 -1.48
CA LEU A 65 2.73 -11.18 -2.10
C LEU A 65 3.90 -10.56 -1.31
N GLY A 66 3.70 -9.39 -0.72
CA GLY A 66 4.67 -8.79 0.21
C GLY A 66 4.81 -9.61 1.49
N VAL A 67 3.70 -10.17 2.00
CA VAL A 67 3.72 -11.06 3.16
C VAL A 67 4.53 -12.32 2.86
N LEU A 68 4.41 -12.91 1.66
CA LEU A 68 5.22 -14.07 1.27
C LEU A 68 6.73 -13.75 1.27
N GLY A 69 7.12 -12.58 0.76
CA GLY A 69 8.52 -12.14 0.74
C GLY A 69 9.12 -11.93 2.13
N GLY A 70 8.31 -11.54 3.12
CA GLY A 70 8.71 -11.33 4.52
C GLY A 70 8.38 -12.48 5.47
N PHE A 71 7.75 -13.56 4.98
CA PHE A 71 7.17 -14.60 5.83
C PHE A 71 8.22 -15.26 6.73
N THR A 72 9.34 -15.67 6.14
CA THR A 72 10.46 -16.29 6.87
C THR A 72 11.01 -15.35 7.94
N THR A 73 11.22 -14.08 7.61
CA THR A 73 11.69 -13.09 8.58
C THR A 73 10.67 -12.89 9.71
N GLY A 74 9.38 -12.86 9.40
CA GLY A 74 8.31 -12.71 10.38
C GLY A 74 8.27 -13.87 11.39
N VAL A 75 8.42 -15.11 10.91
CA VAL A 75 8.50 -16.29 11.78
C VAL A 75 9.75 -16.22 12.67
N VAL A 76 10.92 -15.92 12.10
CA VAL A 76 12.19 -15.88 12.84
C VAL A 76 12.21 -14.78 13.91
N VAL A 77 11.56 -13.65 13.66
CA VAL A 77 11.61 -12.49 14.56
C VAL A 77 10.55 -12.53 15.64
N GLY A 78 9.33 -12.98 15.33
CA GLY A 78 8.16 -12.89 16.23
C GLY A 78 7.40 -14.20 16.44
N GLY A 79 7.82 -15.29 15.80
CA GLY A 79 7.09 -16.55 15.77
C GLY A 79 5.82 -16.50 14.92
N SER A 80 5.14 -17.65 14.80
CA SER A 80 3.89 -17.79 14.05
C SER A 80 2.73 -17.00 14.67
N VAL A 81 2.74 -16.83 16.00
CA VAL A 81 1.72 -16.07 16.75
C VAL A 81 1.65 -14.62 16.27
N CYS A 82 2.80 -13.97 16.08
CA CYS A 82 2.86 -12.58 15.64
C CYS A 82 2.26 -12.42 14.23
N LEU A 83 2.47 -13.40 13.34
CA LEU A 83 1.91 -13.36 11.99
C LEU A 83 0.39 -13.49 11.99
N ILE A 84 -0.15 -14.44 12.75
CA ILE A 84 -1.60 -14.71 12.77
C ILE A 84 -2.36 -13.59 13.48
N TYR A 85 -2.03 -13.35 14.76
CA TYR A 85 -2.76 -12.37 15.55
C TYR A 85 -2.43 -10.94 15.12
N GLY A 86 -1.20 -10.68 14.66
CA GLY A 86 -0.82 -9.40 14.10
C GLY A 86 -1.65 -9.06 12.85
N LEU A 87 -1.86 -10.02 11.95
CA LEU A 87 -2.70 -9.81 10.76
C LEU A 87 -4.17 -9.53 11.13
N ILE A 88 -4.72 -10.23 12.12
CA ILE A 88 -6.10 -9.99 12.60
C ILE A 88 -6.22 -8.58 13.17
N ILE A 89 -5.31 -8.19 14.07
CA ILE A 89 -5.31 -6.86 14.69
C ILE A 89 -5.19 -5.77 13.62
N VAL A 90 -4.22 -5.90 12.72
CA VAL A 90 -4.03 -4.96 11.61
C VAL A 90 -5.26 -4.90 10.71
N GLY A 91 -5.92 -6.02 10.42
CA GLY A 91 -7.15 -6.07 9.64
C GLY A 91 -8.30 -5.29 10.29
N VAL A 92 -8.49 -5.43 11.60
CA VAL A 92 -9.52 -4.68 12.35
C VAL A 92 -9.25 -3.18 12.30
N PHE A 93 -8.02 -2.76 12.62
CA PHE A 93 -7.67 -1.33 12.58
C PHE A 93 -7.76 -0.75 11.16
N SER A 94 -7.30 -1.50 10.15
CA SER A 94 -7.39 -1.08 8.74
C SER A 94 -8.84 -0.91 8.29
N THR A 95 -9.77 -1.72 8.84
CA THR A 95 -11.20 -1.57 8.56
C THR A 95 -11.75 -0.25 9.09
N PHE A 96 -11.37 0.16 10.31
CA PHE A 96 -11.78 1.46 10.83
C PHE A 96 -11.26 2.61 9.98
N PHE A 97 -9.99 2.56 9.55
CA PHE A 97 -9.44 3.55 8.61
C PHE A 97 -10.21 3.57 7.29
N ALA A 98 -10.56 2.40 6.73
CA ALA A 98 -11.31 2.29 5.49
C ALA A 98 -12.72 2.89 5.61
N ILE A 99 -13.41 2.67 6.73
CA ILE A 99 -14.75 3.25 7.00
C ILE A 99 -14.65 4.78 7.03
N THR A 100 -13.72 5.33 7.81
CA THR A 100 -13.53 6.79 7.91
C THR A 100 -13.18 7.42 6.56
N LEU A 101 -12.30 6.80 5.77
CA LEU A 101 -11.98 7.27 4.42
C LEU A 101 -13.17 7.15 3.46
N GLY A 102 -14.01 6.12 3.62
CA GLY A 102 -15.22 5.92 2.85
C GLY A 102 -16.27 7.00 3.10
N GLU A 103 -16.50 7.38 4.36
CA GLU A 103 -17.38 8.49 4.73
C GLU A 103 -16.90 9.80 4.09
N LEU A 104 -15.59 10.05 4.16
CA LEU A 104 -14.96 11.24 3.62
C LEU A 104 -15.02 11.31 2.09
N ALA A 105 -14.81 10.19 1.42
CA ALA A 105 -14.93 10.07 -0.04
C ALA A 105 -16.38 10.26 -0.52
N SER A 106 -17.37 9.78 0.24
CA SER A 106 -18.79 9.99 -0.04
C SER A 106 -19.21 11.45 0.14
N ALA A 107 -18.71 12.12 1.18
CA ALA A 107 -19.00 13.53 1.47
C ALA A 107 -18.31 14.48 0.47
N MET A 108 -17.05 14.21 0.13
CA MET A 108 -16.21 15.06 -0.72
C MET A 108 -15.57 14.25 -1.87
N PRO A 109 -16.35 13.93 -2.92
CA PRO A 109 -15.91 13.06 -4.02
C PRO A 109 -15.05 13.83 -5.03
N THR A 110 -13.91 14.38 -4.60
CA THR A 110 -12.97 15.12 -5.45
C THR A 110 -11.82 14.25 -5.95
N ALA A 111 -11.31 14.54 -7.15
CA ALA A 111 -10.13 13.87 -7.70
C ALA A 111 -8.85 14.11 -6.87
N GLY A 112 -8.87 15.13 -5.99
CA GLY A 112 -7.76 15.44 -5.10
C GLY A 112 -7.72 14.60 -3.82
N GLY A 113 -8.78 13.86 -3.50
CA GLY A 113 -8.80 12.92 -2.37
C GLY A 113 -8.20 13.50 -1.09
N GLN A 114 -7.17 12.83 -0.57
CA GLN A 114 -6.56 13.11 0.73
C GLN A 114 -6.05 14.54 0.92
N TYR A 115 -5.30 15.10 -0.04
CA TYR A 115 -4.78 16.46 0.13
C TYR A 115 -5.89 17.51 0.07
N TYR A 116 -6.93 17.25 -0.72
CA TYR A 116 -8.11 18.11 -0.75
C TYR A 116 -8.85 18.07 0.59
N TRP A 117 -9.09 16.88 1.15
CA TRP A 117 -9.74 16.75 2.44
C TRP A 117 -8.97 17.46 3.56
N VAL A 118 -7.64 17.38 3.55
CA VAL A 118 -6.79 18.12 4.51
C VAL A 118 -6.94 19.62 4.33
N SER A 119 -7.00 20.12 3.08
CA SER A 119 -7.18 21.55 2.83
C SER A 119 -8.51 22.10 3.36
N VAL A 120 -9.54 21.26 3.42
CA VAL A 120 -10.89 21.63 3.89
C VAL A 120 -11.01 21.49 5.41
N LEU A 121 -10.49 20.39 5.98
CA LEU A 121 -10.71 20.05 7.39
C LEU A 121 -9.69 20.66 8.34
N ALA A 122 -8.47 20.94 7.88
CA ALA A 122 -7.43 21.49 8.75
C ALA A 122 -7.70 22.97 9.10
N PRO A 123 -7.22 23.45 10.26
CA PRO A 123 -7.36 24.85 10.65
C PRO A 123 -6.81 25.80 9.57
N LYS A 124 -7.47 26.96 9.35
CA LYS A 124 -7.14 27.90 8.25
C LYS A 124 -5.64 28.25 8.13
N LYS A 125 -4.93 28.34 9.26
CA LYS A 125 -3.49 28.64 9.32
C LYS A 125 -2.61 27.48 8.80
N LEU A 126 -3.06 26.24 8.96
CA LEU A 126 -2.32 25.02 8.61
C LEU A 126 -2.83 24.32 7.36
N SER A 127 -4.03 24.67 6.87
CA SER A 127 -4.67 24.04 5.71
C SER A 127 -3.75 23.88 4.49
N ARG A 128 -3.14 24.97 4.02
CA ARG A 128 -2.25 24.95 2.84
C ARG A 128 -0.96 24.15 3.06
N PRO A 129 -0.15 24.40 4.11
CA PRO A 129 1.07 23.63 4.33
C PRO A 129 0.78 22.15 4.63
N SER A 130 -0.26 21.83 5.40
CA SER A 130 -0.63 20.44 5.67
C SER A 130 -1.11 19.73 4.42
N ALA A 131 -1.95 20.36 3.59
CA ALA A 131 -2.40 19.76 2.33
C ALA A 131 -1.24 19.52 1.35
N PHE A 132 -0.31 20.47 1.25
CA PHE A 132 0.90 20.31 0.45
C PHE A 132 1.75 19.14 0.94
N PHE A 133 1.98 19.06 2.26
CA PHE A 133 2.72 17.96 2.87
C PHE A 133 2.03 16.62 2.63
N THR A 134 0.71 16.52 2.80
CA THR A 134 -0.06 15.32 2.50
C THR A 134 0.07 14.91 1.04
N GLY A 135 -0.01 15.86 0.11
CA GLY A 135 0.19 15.59 -1.32
C GLY A 135 1.59 15.07 -1.63
N LEU A 136 2.62 15.65 -1.01
CA LEU A 136 4.01 15.22 -1.14
C LEU A 136 4.22 13.81 -0.59
N CYS A 137 3.69 13.51 0.61
CA CYS A 137 3.75 12.18 1.20
C CYS A 137 3.04 11.13 0.34
N ASN A 138 1.87 11.47 -0.23
CA ASN A 138 1.15 10.58 -1.12
C ASN A 138 1.95 10.28 -2.40
N LEU A 139 2.58 11.30 -3.00
CA LEU A 139 3.44 11.12 -4.17
C LEU A 139 4.68 10.28 -3.85
N ALA A 140 5.40 10.63 -2.78
CA ALA A 140 6.60 9.92 -2.35
C ALA A 140 6.29 8.45 -2.00
N GLY A 141 5.19 8.21 -1.29
CA GLY A 141 4.70 6.87 -0.96
C GLY A 141 4.42 6.04 -2.21
N GLY A 142 3.75 6.62 -3.22
CA GLY A 142 3.49 5.94 -4.49
C GLY A 142 4.77 5.55 -5.24
N VAL A 143 5.76 6.44 -5.29
CA VAL A 143 7.05 6.19 -5.94
C VAL A 143 7.83 5.10 -5.21
N VAL A 144 7.95 5.19 -3.88
CA VAL A 144 8.67 4.21 -3.07
C VAL A 144 8.00 2.84 -3.12
N ALA A 145 6.66 2.78 -3.08
CA ALA A 145 5.92 1.53 -3.19
C ALA A 145 6.14 0.84 -4.55
N THR A 146 6.16 1.63 -5.63
CA THR A 146 6.43 1.11 -6.98
C THR A 146 7.88 0.63 -7.11
N ALA A 147 8.85 1.40 -6.62
CA ALA A 147 10.25 1.01 -6.60
C ALA A 147 10.46 -0.29 -5.82
N GLY A 148 9.92 -0.40 -4.60
CA GLY A 148 10.00 -1.61 -3.78
C GLY A 148 9.37 -2.84 -4.46
N SER A 149 8.21 -2.66 -5.09
CA SER A 149 7.52 -3.74 -5.82
C SER A 149 8.34 -4.24 -7.01
N SER A 150 9.01 -3.34 -7.75
CA SER A 150 9.85 -3.72 -8.89
C SER A 150 11.08 -4.52 -8.47
N VAL A 151 11.70 -4.19 -7.33
CA VAL A 151 12.82 -4.93 -6.74
C VAL A 151 12.38 -6.31 -6.26
N LEU A 152 11.23 -6.40 -5.60
CA LEU A 152 10.68 -7.68 -5.14
C LEU A 152 10.41 -8.61 -6.31
N LEU A 153 9.78 -8.10 -7.38
CA LEU A 153 9.49 -8.89 -8.57
C LEU A 153 10.78 -9.42 -9.22
N GLY A 154 11.80 -8.57 -9.39
CA GLY A 154 13.05 -9.01 -10.00
C GLY A 154 13.78 -10.06 -9.15
N ASN A 155 13.73 -9.95 -7.81
CA ASN A 155 14.24 -11.00 -6.91
C ASN A 155 13.49 -12.32 -7.11
N MET A 156 12.17 -12.29 -7.27
CA MET A 156 11.37 -13.51 -7.50
C MET A 156 11.69 -14.15 -8.86
N VAL A 157 11.84 -13.35 -9.92
CA VAL A 157 12.23 -13.84 -11.25
C VAL A 157 13.60 -14.49 -11.22
N LEU A 158 14.59 -13.84 -10.59
CA LEU A 158 15.95 -14.37 -10.48
C LEU A 158 16.01 -15.62 -9.58
N ALA A 159 15.19 -15.68 -8.53
CA ALA A 159 15.05 -16.89 -7.71
C ALA A 159 14.53 -18.07 -8.55
N CYS A 160 13.53 -17.87 -9.41
CA CYS A 160 13.05 -18.91 -10.34
C CYS A 160 14.15 -19.38 -11.30
N VAL A 161 14.95 -18.47 -11.84
CA VAL A 161 16.09 -18.83 -12.70
C VAL A 161 17.11 -19.67 -11.95
N LYS A 162 17.43 -19.30 -10.71
CA LYS A 162 18.38 -20.02 -9.86
C LYS A 162 17.88 -21.42 -9.47
N LEU A 163 16.57 -21.59 -9.28
CA LEU A 163 15.96 -22.90 -9.04
C LEU A 163 16.10 -23.83 -10.25
N TYR A 164 16.00 -23.30 -11.47
CA TYR A 164 16.17 -24.08 -12.70
C TYR A 164 17.65 -24.34 -13.03
N GLN A 165 18.51 -23.35 -12.84
CA GLN A 165 19.95 -23.44 -13.11
C GLN A 165 20.77 -23.04 -11.87
N PRO A 166 21.13 -23.99 -11.00
CA PRO A 166 21.82 -23.71 -9.74
C PRO A 166 23.20 -23.04 -9.90
N SER A 167 23.87 -23.21 -11.05
CA SER A 167 25.17 -22.60 -11.34
C SER A 167 25.10 -21.13 -11.74
N PHE A 168 23.91 -20.58 -12.01
CA PHE A 168 23.75 -19.19 -12.45
C PHE A 168 24.05 -18.20 -11.31
N GLU A 169 25.00 -17.28 -11.49
CA GLU A 169 25.29 -16.26 -10.50
C GLU A 169 24.37 -15.04 -10.66
N ILE A 170 23.69 -14.64 -9.57
CA ILE A 170 22.79 -13.50 -9.58
C ILE A 170 23.60 -12.23 -9.28
N HIS A 171 23.52 -11.26 -10.18
CA HIS A 171 24.15 -9.94 -10.02
C HIS A 171 23.10 -8.84 -9.84
N ALA A 172 23.44 -7.80 -9.07
CA ALA A 172 22.53 -6.70 -8.75
C ALA A 172 21.97 -5.97 -9.99
N TRP A 173 22.77 -5.83 -11.05
CA TRP A 173 22.35 -5.19 -12.30
C TRP A 173 21.24 -5.96 -13.02
N GLN A 174 21.18 -7.29 -12.87
CA GLN A 174 20.12 -8.11 -13.48
C GLN A 174 18.77 -7.76 -12.85
N ASN A 175 18.75 -7.62 -11.53
CA ASN A 175 17.54 -7.22 -10.80
C ASN A 175 17.09 -5.81 -11.20
N TRP A 176 18.04 -4.89 -11.33
CA TRP A 176 17.76 -3.52 -11.78
C TRP A 176 17.16 -3.48 -13.20
N LEU A 177 17.71 -4.25 -14.16
CA LEU A 177 17.17 -4.32 -15.52
C LEU A 177 15.75 -4.90 -15.56
N ILE A 178 15.47 -5.94 -14.77
CA ILE A 178 14.12 -6.53 -14.66
C ILE A 178 13.15 -5.49 -14.09
N GLY A 179 13.54 -4.80 -13.02
CA GLY A 179 12.73 -3.72 -12.44
C GLY A 179 12.47 -2.57 -13.41
N LEU A 180 13.47 -2.17 -14.20
CA LEU A 180 13.34 -1.15 -15.23
C LEU A 180 12.34 -1.57 -16.32
N ALA A 181 12.47 -2.79 -16.84
CA ALA A 181 11.55 -3.34 -17.83
C ALA A 181 10.10 -3.40 -17.32
N PHE A 182 9.91 -3.80 -16.06
CA PHE A 182 8.61 -3.83 -15.41
C PHE A 182 8.00 -2.43 -15.29
N ASN A 183 8.78 -1.44 -14.83
CA ASN A 183 8.31 -0.07 -14.67
C ASN A 183 7.89 0.56 -16.01
N TRP A 184 8.64 0.36 -17.09
CA TRP A 184 8.25 0.85 -18.42
C TRP A 184 6.98 0.18 -18.95
N THR A 185 6.82 -1.12 -18.68
CA THR A 185 5.59 -1.85 -19.01
C THR A 185 4.40 -1.29 -18.23
N ALA A 186 4.57 -1.06 -16.92
CA ALA A 186 3.56 -0.44 -16.07
C ALA A 186 3.21 0.98 -16.54
N CYS A 187 4.19 1.81 -16.89
CA CYS A 187 3.98 3.15 -17.46
C CYS A 187 3.12 3.08 -18.73
N SER A 188 3.42 2.14 -19.63
CA SER A 188 2.69 1.94 -20.88
C SER A 188 1.22 1.57 -20.63
N VAL A 189 0.96 0.68 -19.67
CA VAL A 189 -0.41 0.32 -19.25
C VAL A 189 -1.14 1.52 -18.62
N ASN A 190 -0.43 2.37 -17.88
CA ASN A 190 -0.98 3.54 -17.20
C ASN A 190 -1.42 4.69 -18.13
N MET A 191 -1.02 4.67 -19.40
CA MET A 191 -1.41 5.70 -20.38
C MET A 191 -2.92 5.71 -20.69
N SER A 192 -3.64 4.62 -20.41
CA SER A 192 -5.07 4.51 -20.67
C SER A 192 -5.83 4.06 -19.43
N LYS A 193 -6.74 4.92 -18.95
CA LYS A 193 -7.61 4.61 -17.80
C LYS A 193 -8.42 3.33 -17.99
N LYS A 194 -8.89 3.07 -19.22
CA LYS A 194 -9.62 1.85 -19.56
C LYS A 194 -8.73 0.61 -19.48
N THR A 195 -7.48 0.73 -19.94
CA THR A 195 -6.49 -0.34 -19.88
C THR A 195 -6.12 -0.63 -18.43
N VAL A 196 -5.83 0.39 -17.63
CA VAL A 196 -5.57 0.27 -16.18
C VAL A 196 -6.71 -0.45 -15.47
N ALA A 197 -7.94 0.06 -15.62
CA ALA A 197 -9.12 -0.50 -14.98
C ALA A 197 -9.32 -1.97 -15.35
N ARG A 198 -9.18 -2.32 -16.64
CA ARG A 198 -9.28 -3.70 -17.12
C ARG A 198 -8.17 -4.60 -16.58
N THR A 199 -6.92 -4.16 -16.65
CA THR A 199 -5.76 -4.93 -16.19
C THR A 199 -5.86 -5.23 -14.70
N LEU A 200 -6.22 -4.24 -13.88
CA LEU A 200 -6.38 -4.43 -12.44
C LEU A 200 -7.59 -5.30 -12.10
N SER A 201 -8.69 -5.21 -12.87
CA SER A 201 -9.85 -6.10 -12.68
C SER A 201 -9.52 -7.56 -12.98
N VAL A 202 -8.84 -7.82 -14.10
CA VAL A 202 -8.38 -9.18 -14.45
C VAL A 202 -7.35 -9.66 -13.41
N GLY A 203 -6.44 -8.76 -13.01
CA GLY A 203 -5.48 -9.00 -11.95
C GLY A 203 -6.14 -9.47 -10.65
N MET A 204 -7.23 -8.85 -10.21
CA MET A 204 -7.98 -9.27 -9.02
C MET A 204 -8.40 -10.74 -9.10
N PHE A 205 -9.01 -11.17 -10.22
CA PHE A 205 -9.45 -12.55 -10.39
C PHE A 205 -8.27 -13.54 -10.39
N ILE A 206 -7.18 -13.20 -11.09
CA ILE A 206 -5.95 -14.01 -11.10
C ILE A 206 -5.40 -14.11 -9.67
N SER A 207 -5.35 -13.00 -8.95
CA SER A 207 -4.83 -12.92 -7.60
C SER A 207 -5.63 -13.82 -6.65
N ILE A 208 -6.96 -13.75 -6.70
CA ILE A 208 -7.86 -14.61 -5.90
C ILE A 208 -7.65 -16.09 -6.27
N ALA A 209 -7.58 -16.42 -7.56
CA ALA A 209 -7.36 -17.78 -8.03
C ALA A 209 -6.02 -18.35 -7.55
N VAL A 210 -4.95 -17.54 -7.59
CA VAL A 210 -3.62 -17.93 -7.08
C VAL A 210 -3.66 -18.19 -5.59
N VAL A 211 -4.31 -17.33 -4.79
CA VAL A 211 -4.41 -17.53 -3.34
C VAL A 211 -5.19 -18.81 -3.01
N ILE A 212 -6.35 -19.01 -3.63
CA ILE A 212 -7.13 -20.25 -3.45
C ILE A 212 -6.30 -21.47 -3.84
N GLY A 213 -5.58 -21.38 -4.96
CA GLY A 213 -4.67 -22.42 -5.42
C GLY A 213 -3.58 -22.73 -4.40
N LEU A 214 -2.91 -21.73 -3.84
CA LEU A 214 -1.85 -21.92 -2.84
C LEU A 214 -2.40 -22.48 -1.51
N VAL A 215 -3.54 -21.96 -1.04
CA VAL A 215 -4.18 -22.41 0.21
C VAL A 215 -4.62 -23.88 0.13
N ILE A 216 -5.00 -24.36 -1.06
CA ILE A 216 -5.38 -25.77 -1.27
C ILE A 216 -4.14 -26.62 -1.54
N SER A 217 -3.25 -26.16 -2.45
CA SER A 217 -2.15 -26.99 -2.96
C SER A 217 -1.07 -27.21 -1.90
N ILE A 218 -0.67 -26.19 -1.15
CA ILE A 218 0.44 -26.32 -0.19
C ILE A 218 0.11 -27.36 0.90
N PRO A 219 -1.05 -27.31 1.58
CA PRO A 219 -1.38 -28.33 2.58
C PRO A 219 -1.61 -29.72 1.96
N ALA A 220 -2.14 -29.79 0.74
CA ALA A 220 -2.39 -31.06 0.07
C ALA A 220 -1.11 -31.76 -0.41
N THR A 221 -0.04 -31.02 -0.71
CA THR A 221 1.23 -31.58 -1.20
C THR A 221 2.32 -31.68 -0.13
N SER A 222 2.14 -31.03 1.04
CA SER A 222 3.14 -31.08 2.10
C SER A 222 3.21 -32.48 2.74
N PRO A 223 4.40 -33.11 2.81
CA PRO A 223 4.57 -34.41 3.49
C PRO A 223 4.50 -34.29 5.02
N GLU A 224 4.79 -33.11 5.57
CA GLU A 224 4.74 -32.83 6.99
C GLU A 224 3.84 -31.63 7.26
N HIS A 225 3.02 -31.71 8.31
CA HIS A 225 2.13 -30.63 8.74
C HIS A 225 2.57 -30.16 10.13
N THR A 226 2.74 -28.85 10.27
CA THR A 226 3.08 -28.24 11.54
C THR A 226 1.92 -28.35 12.53
N ASP A 227 2.24 -28.68 13.77
CA ASP A 227 1.23 -28.83 14.83
C ASP A 227 0.49 -27.52 15.11
N ALA A 228 -0.83 -27.61 15.35
CA ALA A 228 -1.67 -26.44 15.58
C ALA A 228 -1.21 -25.66 16.83
N LYS A 229 -0.73 -26.36 17.86
CA LYS A 229 -0.20 -25.71 19.06
C LYS A 229 1.01 -24.84 18.70
N PHE A 230 1.92 -25.34 17.87
CA PHE A 230 3.05 -24.54 17.41
C PHE A 230 2.56 -23.29 16.68
N ILE A 231 1.64 -23.45 15.73
CA ILE A 231 1.10 -22.34 14.93
C ILE A 231 0.50 -21.23 15.81
N PHE A 232 -0.32 -21.59 16.81
CA PHE A 232 -1.04 -20.62 17.65
C PHE A 232 -0.33 -20.21 18.95
N THR A 233 0.81 -20.82 19.30
CA THR A 233 1.51 -20.51 20.57
C THR A 233 3.01 -20.25 20.43
N SER A 234 3.63 -20.60 19.29
CA SER A 234 5.06 -20.38 19.08
C SER A 234 5.38 -18.89 18.94
N THR A 235 6.18 -18.40 19.88
CA THR A 235 6.71 -17.05 19.89
C THR A 235 8.23 -17.16 19.85
N GLU A 236 8.85 -16.55 18.85
CA GLU A 236 10.31 -16.41 18.78
C GLU A 236 10.68 -15.01 19.26
N ASN A 237 11.68 -14.91 20.15
CA ASN A 237 12.20 -13.63 20.61
C ASN A 237 13.71 -13.72 20.85
N ILE A 238 14.46 -13.33 19.83
CA ILE A 238 15.93 -13.39 19.83
C ILE A 238 16.52 -12.47 20.91
N CYS A 239 15.92 -11.31 21.14
CA CYS A 239 16.38 -10.35 22.15
C CYS A 239 16.28 -10.90 23.56
N TRP A 240 15.16 -11.55 23.89
CA TRP A 240 14.99 -12.23 25.17
C TRP A 240 15.95 -13.41 25.31
N ALA A 241 16.11 -14.24 24.28
CA ALA A 241 17.02 -15.38 24.33
C ALA A 241 18.47 -14.93 24.58
N PHE A 242 18.91 -13.87 23.90
CA PHE A 242 20.23 -13.30 24.09
C PHE A 242 20.40 -12.63 25.47
N ALA A 243 19.35 -11.96 25.97
CA ALA A 243 19.34 -11.42 27.33
C ALA A 243 19.41 -12.50 28.41
N ARG A 244 18.72 -13.63 28.23
CA ARG A 244 18.76 -14.78 29.14
C ARG A 244 20.19 -15.32 29.27
N ASP A 245 20.95 -15.30 28.18
CA ASP A 245 22.32 -15.80 28.13
C ASP A 245 23.36 -14.72 28.54
N ASN A 246 22.93 -13.65 29.23
CA ASN A 246 23.76 -12.51 29.66
C ASN A 246 24.45 -11.72 28.53
N GLY A 247 23.92 -11.79 27.30
CA GLY A 247 24.47 -11.10 26.14
C GLY A 247 24.20 -9.60 26.08
N LEU A 248 23.24 -9.07 26.87
CA LEU A 248 22.88 -7.65 26.89
C LEU A 248 23.29 -6.95 28.19
N PRO A 249 23.67 -5.66 28.13
CA PRO A 249 23.80 -4.84 29.35
C PRO A 249 22.47 -4.81 30.09
N MET A 250 22.51 -4.98 31.42
CA MET A 250 21.31 -5.13 32.25
C MET A 250 20.42 -6.34 31.85
N SER A 251 21.03 -7.44 31.41
CA SER A 251 20.39 -8.73 31.05
C SER A 251 19.26 -9.16 31.98
N HIS A 252 19.39 -8.92 33.29
CA HIS A 252 18.40 -9.25 34.31
C HIS A 252 17.03 -8.57 34.12
N LEU A 253 16.96 -7.42 33.44
CA LEU A 253 15.72 -6.69 33.20
C LEU A 253 15.01 -7.26 31.96
N TRP A 254 15.78 -7.51 30.90
CA TRP A 254 15.26 -7.93 29.59
C TRP A 254 14.90 -9.42 29.55
N SER A 255 15.53 -10.25 30.38
CA SER A 255 15.25 -11.70 30.47
C SER A 255 14.01 -12.05 31.30
N ARG A 256 13.36 -11.09 31.96
CA ARG A 256 12.15 -11.35 32.77
C ARG A 256 10.94 -11.68 31.90
N VAL A 257 10.35 -12.83 32.17
CA VAL A 257 9.07 -13.28 31.58
C VAL A 257 7.93 -12.92 32.52
N HIS A 258 6.86 -12.34 31.98
CA HIS A 258 5.70 -11.98 32.78
C HIS A 258 4.90 -13.23 33.21
N PRO A 259 4.60 -13.42 34.51
CA PRO A 259 4.05 -14.68 35.02
C PRO A 259 2.63 -15.00 34.52
N ALA A 260 1.80 -13.98 34.25
CA ALA A 260 0.43 -14.20 33.76
C ALA A 260 0.33 -14.35 32.24
N LEU A 261 1.30 -13.82 31.48
CA LEU A 261 1.25 -13.77 30.02
C LEU A 261 2.27 -14.71 29.36
N ASN A 262 3.21 -15.28 30.13
CA ASN A 262 4.31 -16.13 29.67
C ASN A 262 5.13 -15.55 28.49
N VAL A 263 5.20 -14.22 28.40
CA VAL A 263 5.95 -13.49 27.37
C VAL A 263 6.94 -12.49 27.98
N PRO A 264 8.10 -12.24 27.32
CA PRO A 264 9.12 -11.32 27.80
C PRO A 264 8.81 -9.87 27.40
N ILE A 265 7.90 -9.23 28.14
CA ILE A 265 7.38 -7.88 27.82
C ILE A 265 8.49 -6.83 27.71
N TYR A 266 9.48 -6.85 28.61
CA TYR A 266 10.57 -5.87 28.59
C TYR A 266 11.47 -5.99 27.36
N ALA A 267 11.76 -7.22 26.91
CA ALA A 267 12.49 -7.44 25.66
C ALA A 267 11.68 -6.98 24.45
N LEU A 268 10.36 -7.18 24.45
CA LEU A 268 9.48 -6.69 23.39
C LEU A 268 9.47 -5.16 23.29
N ILE A 269 9.37 -4.47 24.42
CA ILE A 269 9.40 -2.99 24.48
C ILE A 269 10.77 -2.48 24.01
N LEU A 270 11.87 -3.12 24.44
CA LEU A 270 13.22 -2.77 23.99
C LEU A 270 13.36 -2.91 22.47
N CYS A 271 12.91 -4.04 21.90
CA CYS A 271 12.92 -4.23 20.45
C CYS A 271 12.08 -3.18 19.73
N ALA A 272 10.84 -2.93 20.18
CA ALA A 272 9.95 -1.96 19.55
C ALA A 272 10.52 -0.54 19.56
N THR A 273 11.13 -0.13 20.68
CA THR A 273 11.77 1.19 20.81
C THR A 273 13.02 1.29 19.94
N LEU A 274 13.91 0.31 19.94
CA LEU A 274 15.10 0.29 19.09
C LEU A 274 14.76 0.29 17.60
N VAL A 275 13.77 -0.51 17.18
CA VAL A 275 13.28 -0.51 15.80
C VAL A 275 12.71 0.86 15.44
N SER A 276 11.90 1.48 16.30
CA SER A 276 11.35 2.82 16.06
C SER A 276 12.44 3.89 15.90
N ILE A 277 13.51 3.81 16.70
CA ILE A 277 14.68 4.70 16.61
C ILE A 277 15.44 4.45 15.30
N LEU A 278 15.69 3.19 14.93
CA LEU A 278 16.37 2.85 13.69
C LEU A 278 15.54 3.24 12.45
N SER A 279 14.23 3.06 12.49
CA SER A 279 13.31 3.48 11.43
C SER A 279 13.30 5.00 11.22
N THR A 280 13.41 5.79 12.30
CA THR A 280 13.57 7.24 12.18
C THR A 280 14.95 7.63 11.61
N LEU A 281 15.99 6.82 11.87
CA LEU A 281 17.33 6.99 11.31
C LEU A 281 17.40 6.71 9.80
N VAL A 282 16.58 5.77 9.30
CA VAL A 282 16.42 5.54 7.85
C VAL A 282 15.89 6.79 7.13
N MET A 283 15.07 7.63 7.78
CA MET A 283 14.62 8.90 7.18
C MET A 283 15.73 9.96 7.09
N ALA A 284 16.76 9.87 7.93
CA ALA A 284 17.88 10.81 7.96
C ALA A 284 19.08 10.38 7.10
N SER A 285 19.12 9.11 6.71
CA SER A 285 20.25 8.51 6.00
C SER A 285 20.21 8.85 4.49
N THR A 286 21.09 9.76 4.05
CA THR A 286 21.35 10.05 2.62
C THR A 286 21.95 8.87 1.86
N THR A 287 22.29 7.78 2.54
CA THR A 287 22.82 6.54 1.94
C THR A 287 21.83 5.84 1.01
N ALA A 288 20.53 6.19 1.06
CA ALA A 288 19.51 5.70 0.14
C ALA A 288 19.54 6.37 -1.26
N PHE A 289 20.28 7.48 -1.44
CA PHE A 289 20.39 8.18 -2.74
C PHE A 289 21.63 7.80 -3.56
N ASN A 290 22.51 6.92 -3.05
CA ASN A 290 23.80 6.63 -3.69
C ASN A 290 24.07 5.12 -3.84
N ARG A 291 23.10 4.37 -4.36
CA ARG A 291 23.33 3.05 -4.97
C ARG A 291 22.45 2.85 -6.20
#